data_AF-A0A7S4M6U2-F1
#
_entry.id   AF-A0A7S4M6U2-F1
#
_cell.length_a   1.000
_cell.length_b   1.000
_cell.length_c   1.000
_cell.angle_alpha   90.00
_cell.angle_beta   90.00
_cell.angle_gamma   90.00
#
_symmetry.space_group_name_H-M   'P 1'
#
loop_
_entity.id
_entity.type
_entity.pdbx_description
1 polymer ?
#
loop_
_entity_poly.entity_id
_entity_poly.type
_entity_poly.pdbx_seq_one_letter_code
_entity_poly.pdbx_strand_id
1 'polypeptide(L)'
;VQMSDIITLRTKLLGNEHPETLYSNAILAAIYRVVGKHKSATNIIKQVLATIESQLGDTNSARGHSQKDLYMLYASCVEEFGRIHLAGKEPEFALRAVERGSAVLSEYISRQNKDDFLVYLALLHNLSAEICLEMNKYNEGQKCLDSSRSIIDQIPKNVRLPYFLLNHWRDKATAVFRNNLLSAKFHAHLGELEEAASDLEEAHDVLVKNKGSESIELCNTYLELLDIYARMVPDRVSVEMYVRTLKSALVTTR
;
A
#
# COMPACT_ATOMS: atom_id res chain seq x y z
N VAL A 1 18.46 -4.78 19.07
CA VAL A 1 18.48 -6.04 18.29
C VAL A 1 18.52 -5.64 16.82
N GLN A 2 19.52 -6.06 16.06
CA GLN A 2 19.56 -5.80 14.61
C GLN A 2 18.63 -6.77 13.88
N MET A 3 18.13 -6.38 12.71
CA MET A 3 17.23 -7.22 11.92
C MET A 3 17.87 -8.57 11.54
N SER A 4 19.19 -8.58 11.33
CA SER A 4 20.02 -9.77 11.10
C SER A 4 19.97 -10.78 12.24
N ASP A 5 19.93 -10.30 13.49
CA ASP A 5 19.92 -11.16 14.68
C ASP A 5 18.56 -11.88 14.79
N ILE A 6 17.47 -11.16 14.49
CA ILE A 6 16.11 -11.71 14.46
C ILE A 6 16.00 -12.80 13.40
N ILE A 7 16.49 -12.54 12.19
CA ILE A 7 16.48 -13.52 11.10
C ILE A 7 17.29 -14.76 11.49
N THR A 8 18.50 -14.57 12.02
CA THR A 8 19.38 -15.69 12.43
C THR A 8 18.71 -16.55 13.51
N LEU A 9 18.10 -15.92 14.52
CA LEU A 9 17.39 -16.63 15.58
C LEU A 9 16.18 -17.40 15.03
N ARG A 10 15.36 -16.76 14.18
CA ARG A 10 14.18 -17.39 13.56
C ARG A 10 14.55 -18.52 12.62
N THR A 11 15.59 -18.35 11.79
CA THR A 11 16.16 -19.42 10.97
C THR A 11 16.58 -20.62 11.83
N LYS A 12 17.26 -20.39 12.95
CA LYS A 12 17.72 -21.46 13.83
C LYS A 12 16.56 -22.19 14.53
N LEU A 13 15.54 -21.46 14.96
CA LEU A 13 14.43 -22.01 15.75
C LEU A 13 13.30 -22.61 14.88
N LEU A 14 13.01 -21.98 13.75
CA LEU A 14 11.84 -22.25 12.92
C LEU A 14 12.19 -22.81 11.53
N GLY A 15 13.44 -22.62 11.10
CA GLY A 15 13.87 -22.90 9.73
C GLY A 15 13.73 -21.70 8.80
N ASN A 16 14.39 -21.78 7.63
CA ASN A 16 14.41 -20.71 6.63
C ASN A 16 13.08 -20.50 5.91
N GLU A 17 12.28 -21.56 5.80
CA GLU A 17 11.04 -21.57 5.03
C GLU A 17 9.80 -21.24 5.88
N HIS A 18 9.97 -21.06 7.19
CA HIS A 18 8.85 -20.75 8.08
C HIS A 18 8.31 -19.32 7.82
N PRO A 19 6.98 -19.09 7.81
CA PRO A 19 6.38 -17.79 7.52
C PRO A 19 6.95 -16.62 8.34
N GLU A 20 7.16 -16.79 9.65
CA GLU A 20 7.82 -15.76 10.47
C GLU A 20 9.27 -15.42 10.04
N THR A 21 10.04 -16.41 9.60
CA THR A 21 11.39 -16.19 9.07
C THR A 21 11.30 -15.45 7.72
N LEU A 22 10.40 -15.89 6.84
CA LEU A 22 10.15 -15.26 5.55
C LEU A 22 9.65 -13.81 5.71
N TYR A 23 8.76 -13.54 6.66
CA TYR A 23 8.30 -12.20 6.98
C TYR A 23 9.43 -11.30 7.48
N SER A 24 10.33 -11.83 8.30
CA SER A 24 11.54 -11.10 8.72
C SER A 24 12.40 -10.71 7.52
N ASN A 25 12.57 -11.61 6.56
CA ASN A 25 13.28 -11.31 5.33
C ASN A 25 12.55 -10.25 4.49
N ALA A 26 11.23 -10.30 4.40
CA ALA A 26 10.43 -9.28 3.72
C ALA A 26 10.58 -7.89 4.37
N ILE A 27 10.59 -7.80 5.70
CA ILE A 27 10.90 -6.55 6.42
C ILE A 27 12.32 -6.07 6.09
N LEU A 28 13.32 -6.96 6.03
CA LEU A 28 14.68 -6.58 5.66
C LEU A 28 14.74 -6.03 4.22
N ALA A 29 13.98 -6.61 3.29
CA ALA A 29 13.85 -6.07 1.94
C ALA A 29 13.25 -4.66 1.95
N ALA A 30 12.20 -4.41 2.74
CA ALA A 30 11.61 -3.09 2.91
C ALA A 30 12.60 -2.07 3.50
N ILE A 31 13.40 -2.46 4.50
CA ILE A 31 14.47 -1.63 5.04
C ILE A 31 15.48 -1.28 3.94
N TYR A 32 15.91 -2.27 3.15
CA TYR A 32 16.84 -2.05 2.03
C TYR A 32 16.25 -1.16 0.94
N ARG A 33 14.96 -1.25 0.64
CA ARG A 33 14.30 -0.32 -0.27
C ARG A 33 14.40 1.12 0.24
N VAL A 34 14.06 1.34 1.51
CA VAL A 34 14.05 2.68 2.12
C VAL A 34 15.45 3.31 2.13
N VAL A 35 16.50 2.53 2.35
CA VAL A 35 17.90 3.04 2.29
C VAL A 35 18.51 3.04 0.88
N GLY A 36 17.70 2.85 -0.18
CA GLY A 36 18.15 2.92 -1.58
C GLY A 36 18.92 1.69 -2.09
N LYS A 37 19.00 0.61 -1.32
CA LYS A 37 19.67 -0.64 -1.71
C LYS A 37 18.73 -1.56 -2.50
N HIS A 38 18.17 -1.06 -3.60
CA HIS A 38 17.12 -1.74 -4.37
C HIS A 38 17.54 -3.14 -4.84
N LYS A 39 18.77 -3.33 -5.34
CA LYS A 39 19.26 -4.66 -5.77
C LYS A 39 19.25 -5.69 -4.63
N SER A 40 19.69 -5.30 -3.44
CA SER A 40 19.67 -6.18 -2.26
C SER A 40 18.24 -6.48 -1.82
N ALA A 41 17.36 -5.47 -1.84
CA ALA A 41 15.94 -5.65 -1.55
C ALA A 41 15.28 -6.63 -2.53
N THR A 42 15.49 -6.44 -3.83
CA THR A 42 14.98 -7.30 -4.92
C THR A 42 15.42 -8.75 -4.73
N ASN A 43 16.69 -9.00 -4.41
CA ASN A 43 17.19 -10.37 -4.23
C ASN A 43 16.49 -11.09 -3.07
N ILE A 44 16.32 -10.39 -1.93
CA ILE A 44 15.67 -10.96 -0.76
C ILE A 44 14.19 -11.23 -1.05
N ILE A 45 13.46 -10.23 -1.58
CA ILE A 45 12.01 -10.37 -1.80
C ILE A 45 11.69 -11.43 -2.86
N LYS A 46 12.55 -11.60 -3.88
CA LYS A 46 12.42 -12.66 -4.89
C LYS A 46 12.54 -14.05 -4.28
N GLN A 47 13.52 -14.26 -3.39
CA GLN A 47 13.69 -15.53 -2.71
C GLN A 47 12.48 -15.84 -1.82
N VAL A 48 12.01 -14.85 -1.07
CA VAL A 48 10.82 -14.99 -0.20
C VAL A 48 9.59 -15.35 -1.03
N LEU A 49 9.30 -14.63 -2.11
CA LEU A 49 8.17 -14.92 -2.99
C LEU A 49 8.26 -16.33 -3.60
N ALA A 50 9.43 -16.74 -4.09
CA ALA A 50 9.62 -18.08 -4.65
C ALA A 50 9.34 -19.19 -3.62
N THR A 51 9.78 -19.02 -2.37
CA THR A 51 9.48 -19.97 -1.29
C THR A 51 7.98 -20.01 -0.98
N ILE A 52 7.32 -18.86 -0.90
CA ILE A 52 5.87 -18.79 -0.62
C ILE A 52 5.08 -19.43 -1.76
N GLU A 53 5.40 -19.12 -3.02
CA GLU A 53 4.73 -19.70 -4.20
C GLU A 53 4.91 -21.22 -4.24
N SER A 54 6.11 -21.73 -3.93
CA SER A 54 6.35 -23.16 -3.81
C SER A 54 5.50 -23.82 -2.73
N GLN A 55 5.31 -23.16 -1.58
CA GLN A 55 4.49 -23.69 -0.48
C GLN A 55 2.99 -23.63 -0.77
N LEU A 56 2.53 -22.59 -1.47
CA LEU A 56 1.13 -22.47 -1.90
C LEU A 56 0.77 -23.54 -2.96
N GLY A 57 1.74 -23.97 -3.77
CA GLY A 57 1.56 -25.03 -4.77
C GLY A 57 1.64 -26.46 -4.21
N ASP A 58 2.23 -26.66 -3.03
CA ASP A 58 2.37 -27.99 -2.40
C ASP A 58 1.16 -28.30 -1.51
N THR A 59 0.12 -28.89 -2.11
CA THR A 59 -1.13 -29.27 -1.42
C THR A 59 -0.96 -30.37 -0.38
N ASN A 60 0.20 -31.05 -0.34
CA ASN A 60 0.50 -32.16 0.56
C ASN A 60 1.52 -31.79 1.65
N SER A 61 1.97 -30.53 1.71
CA SER A 61 2.94 -30.08 2.70
C SER A 61 2.34 -30.18 4.11
N ALA A 62 2.76 -31.19 4.88
CA ALA A 62 2.46 -31.37 6.30
C ALA A 62 3.09 -30.30 7.21
N ARG A 63 3.57 -29.18 6.66
CA ARG A 63 4.24 -28.10 7.40
C ARG A 63 3.17 -27.19 8.01
N GLY A 64 2.99 -27.26 9.32
CA GLY A 64 1.85 -26.75 10.09
C GLY A 64 1.67 -25.24 10.17
N HIS A 65 1.61 -24.53 9.03
CA HIS A 65 1.22 -23.13 8.94
C HIS A 65 -0.13 -22.99 8.28
N SER A 66 -0.92 -21.99 8.70
CA SER A 66 -2.20 -21.79 8.06
C SER A 66 -1.97 -21.28 6.64
N GLN A 67 -2.68 -21.84 5.66
CA GLN A 67 -2.69 -21.34 4.28
C GLN A 67 -3.02 -19.84 4.25
N LYS A 68 -3.82 -19.37 5.22
CA LYS A 68 -4.10 -17.96 5.47
C LYS A 68 -2.80 -17.14 5.67
N ASP A 69 -1.89 -17.58 6.54
CA ASP A 69 -0.63 -16.86 6.82
C ASP A 69 0.25 -16.74 5.58
N LEU A 70 0.30 -17.79 4.75
CA LEU A 70 1.05 -17.78 3.50
C LEU A 70 0.49 -16.78 2.48
N TYR A 71 -0.82 -16.72 2.29
CA TYR A 71 -1.43 -15.73 1.38
C TYR A 71 -1.29 -14.30 1.90
N MET A 72 -1.34 -14.09 3.23
CA MET A 72 -1.15 -12.76 3.81
C MET A 72 0.28 -12.27 3.59
N LEU A 73 1.26 -13.16 3.81
CA LEU A 73 2.66 -12.88 3.54
C LEU A 73 2.91 -12.70 2.04
N TYR A 74 2.30 -13.53 1.19
CA TYR A 74 2.37 -13.43 -0.27
C TYR A 74 1.94 -12.03 -0.73
N ALA A 75 0.75 -11.58 -0.35
CA ALA A 75 0.23 -10.27 -0.76
C ALA A 75 1.14 -9.12 -0.31
N SER A 76 1.66 -9.20 0.92
CA SER A 76 2.60 -8.21 1.46
C SER A 76 3.92 -8.20 0.69
N CYS A 77 4.42 -9.37 0.29
CA CYS A 77 5.65 -9.47 -0.49
C CYS A 77 5.47 -9.01 -1.93
N VAL A 78 4.31 -9.26 -2.55
CA VAL A 78 3.97 -8.75 -3.89
C VAL A 78 3.93 -7.23 -3.88
N GLU A 79 3.31 -6.63 -2.87
CA GLU A 79 3.31 -5.16 -2.74
C GLU A 79 4.75 -4.63 -2.61
N GLU A 80 5.53 -5.16 -1.67
CA GLU A 80 6.89 -4.69 -1.43
C GLU A 80 7.77 -4.90 -2.68
N PHE A 81 7.59 -6.00 -3.40
CA PHE A 81 8.22 -6.22 -4.71
C PHE A 81 7.87 -5.10 -5.70
N GLY A 82 6.57 -4.78 -5.85
CA GLY A 82 6.11 -3.68 -6.68
C GLY A 82 6.76 -2.35 -6.30
N ARG A 83 6.82 -2.02 -5.00
CA ARG A 83 7.47 -0.80 -4.51
C ARG A 83 8.97 -0.76 -4.76
N ILE A 84 9.67 -1.89 -4.61
CA ILE A 84 11.12 -1.97 -4.88
C ILE A 84 11.40 -1.65 -6.35
N HIS A 85 10.62 -2.24 -7.26
CA HIS A 85 10.79 -2.04 -8.69
C HIS A 85 10.34 -0.65 -9.15
N LEU A 86 9.28 -0.10 -8.55
CA LEU A 86 8.89 1.30 -8.77
C LEU A 86 10.01 2.27 -8.35
N ALA A 87 10.58 2.08 -7.16
CA ALA A 87 11.72 2.89 -6.69
C ALA A 87 12.97 2.70 -7.56
N GLY A 88 13.18 1.49 -8.09
CA GLY A 88 14.22 1.15 -9.04
C GLY A 88 14.00 1.67 -10.48
N LYS A 89 12.93 2.42 -10.73
CA LYS A 89 12.56 2.95 -12.06
C LYS A 89 12.22 1.86 -13.10
N GLU A 90 11.55 0.80 -12.66
CA GLU A 90 11.04 -0.30 -13.49
C GLU A 90 9.51 -0.45 -13.35
N PRO A 91 8.71 0.57 -13.69
CA PRO A 91 7.28 0.59 -13.37
C PRO A 91 6.45 -0.43 -14.17
N GLU A 92 6.76 -0.72 -15.43
CA GLU A 92 6.02 -1.74 -16.20
C GLU A 92 6.21 -3.15 -15.62
N PHE A 93 7.43 -3.43 -15.15
CA PHE A 93 7.73 -4.71 -14.51
C PHE A 93 7.05 -4.82 -13.14
N ALA A 94 7.05 -3.72 -12.37
CA ALA A 94 6.31 -3.63 -11.12
C ALA A 94 4.82 -3.88 -11.34
N LEU A 95 4.21 -3.21 -12.32
CA LEU A 95 2.77 -3.34 -12.61
C LEU A 95 2.41 -4.79 -12.95
N ARG A 96 3.14 -5.43 -13.87
CA ARG A 96 2.87 -6.83 -14.25
C ARG A 96 2.95 -7.79 -13.07
N ALA A 97 3.91 -7.58 -12.16
CA ALA A 97 4.06 -8.40 -10.98
C ALA A 97 2.89 -8.21 -9.99
N VAL A 98 2.47 -6.96 -9.77
CA VAL A 98 1.33 -6.62 -8.89
C VAL A 98 0.01 -7.13 -9.47
N GLU A 99 -0.20 -7.02 -10.79
CA GLU A 99 -1.38 -7.57 -11.48
C GLU A 99 -1.45 -9.09 -11.36
N ARG A 100 -0.33 -9.79 -11.57
CA ARG A 100 -0.26 -11.25 -11.39
C ARG A 100 -0.56 -11.64 -9.94
N GLY A 101 0.01 -10.95 -8.96
CA GLY A 101 -0.26 -11.23 -7.55
C GLY A 101 -1.71 -10.93 -7.16
N SER A 102 -2.31 -9.88 -7.72
CA SER A 102 -3.73 -9.55 -7.54
C SER A 102 -4.63 -10.65 -8.10
N ALA A 103 -4.31 -11.21 -9.27
CA ALA A 103 -5.06 -12.32 -9.85
C ALA A 103 -5.00 -13.59 -8.97
N VAL A 104 -3.82 -13.95 -8.48
CA VAL A 104 -3.64 -15.08 -7.54
C VAL A 104 -4.45 -14.88 -6.26
N LEU A 105 -4.44 -13.65 -5.72
CA LEU A 105 -5.19 -13.33 -4.51
C LEU A 105 -6.70 -13.34 -4.74
N SER A 106 -7.16 -12.82 -5.89
CA SER A 106 -8.58 -12.85 -6.28
C SER A 106 -9.10 -14.28 -6.43
N GLU A 107 -8.31 -15.19 -6.99
CA GLU A 107 -8.65 -16.62 -7.10
C GLU A 107 -8.73 -17.30 -5.72
N TYR A 108 -7.84 -16.94 -4.79
CA TYR A 108 -7.89 -17.44 -3.42
C TYR A 108 -9.14 -16.95 -2.68
N ILE A 109 -9.47 -15.65 -2.79
CA ILE A 109 -10.65 -15.05 -2.15
C ILE A 109 -11.93 -15.74 -2.64
N SER A 110 -12.08 -15.92 -3.97
CA SER A 110 -13.28 -16.50 -4.55
C SER A 110 -13.50 -17.97 -4.18
N ARG A 111 -12.42 -18.77 -4.12
CA ARG A 111 -12.51 -20.20 -3.76
C ARG A 111 -12.86 -20.45 -2.30
N GLN A 112 -12.44 -19.57 -1.40
CA GLN A 112 -12.43 -19.84 0.04
C GLN A 112 -13.34 -18.91 0.86
N ASN A 113 -14.08 -18.01 0.19
CA ASN A 113 -14.97 -16.99 0.77
C ASN A 113 -14.28 -16.18 1.89
N LYS A 114 -13.11 -15.61 1.56
CA LYS A 114 -12.20 -14.98 2.53
C LYS A 114 -12.24 -13.45 2.44
N ASP A 115 -13.35 -12.87 2.90
CA ASP A 115 -13.54 -11.40 2.90
C ASP A 115 -12.46 -10.64 3.69
N ASP A 116 -11.82 -11.30 4.66
CA ASP A 116 -10.66 -10.79 5.40
C ASP A 116 -9.47 -10.38 4.49
N PHE A 117 -9.40 -10.91 3.26
CA PHE A 117 -8.32 -10.61 2.31
C PHE A 117 -8.63 -9.48 1.33
N LEU A 118 -9.86 -8.99 1.31
CA LEU A 118 -10.26 -7.91 0.40
C LEU A 118 -9.39 -6.67 0.60
N VAL A 119 -8.89 -6.41 1.81
CA VAL A 119 -7.98 -5.27 2.04
C VAL A 119 -6.67 -5.40 1.27
N TYR A 120 -6.12 -6.62 1.16
CA TYR A 120 -4.87 -6.86 0.45
C TYR A 120 -5.09 -6.72 -1.04
N LEU A 121 -6.23 -7.19 -1.55
CA LEU A 121 -6.57 -7.04 -2.96
C LEU A 121 -6.80 -5.57 -3.32
N ALA A 122 -7.55 -4.83 -2.49
CA ALA A 122 -7.73 -3.38 -2.65
C ALA A 122 -6.40 -2.64 -2.65
N LEU A 123 -5.48 -3.03 -1.77
CA LEU A 123 -4.15 -2.45 -1.66
C LEU A 123 -3.30 -2.69 -2.91
N LEU A 124 -3.32 -3.90 -3.47
CA LEU A 124 -2.61 -4.20 -4.71
C LEU A 124 -3.20 -3.42 -5.90
N HIS A 125 -4.52 -3.28 -5.98
CA HIS A 125 -5.16 -2.43 -6.99
C HIS A 125 -4.82 -0.94 -6.82
N ASN A 126 -4.76 -0.43 -5.59
CA ASN A 126 -4.31 0.93 -5.31
C ASN A 126 -2.83 1.13 -5.74
N LEU A 127 -1.96 0.16 -5.46
CA LEU A 127 -0.58 0.19 -5.93
C LEU A 127 -0.48 0.13 -7.46
N SER A 128 -1.28 -0.69 -8.13
CA SER A 128 -1.34 -0.69 -9.60
C SER A 128 -1.73 0.69 -10.14
N ALA A 129 -2.69 1.36 -9.49
CA ALA A 129 -3.07 2.73 -9.84
C ALA A 129 -1.91 3.72 -9.61
N GLU A 130 -1.19 3.63 -8.49
CA GLU A 130 0.01 4.44 -8.20
C GLU A 130 1.08 4.24 -9.28
N ILE A 131 1.34 3.00 -9.68
CA ILE A 131 2.31 2.68 -10.73
C ILE A 131 1.85 3.22 -12.10
N CYS A 132 0.56 3.12 -12.42
CA CYS A 132 -0.01 3.70 -13.64
C CYS A 132 0.12 5.24 -13.66
N LEU A 133 -0.04 5.90 -12.52
CA LEU A 133 0.16 7.35 -12.39
C LEU A 133 1.59 7.73 -12.75
N GLU A 134 2.59 7.03 -12.22
CA GLU A 134 4.01 7.25 -12.52
C GLU A 134 4.36 7.03 -14.01
N MET A 135 3.60 6.18 -14.70
CA MET A 135 3.72 5.95 -16.14
C MET A 135 2.87 6.93 -16.99
N ASN A 136 2.19 7.90 -16.39
CA ASN A 136 1.21 8.79 -17.03
C ASN A 136 0.06 8.04 -17.74
N LYS A 137 -0.29 6.85 -17.27
CA LYS A 137 -1.39 6.04 -17.82
C LYS A 137 -2.68 6.26 -17.03
N TYR A 138 -3.22 7.48 -17.11
CA TYR A 138 -4.32 7.92 -16.26
C TYR A 138 -5.58 7.05 -16.36
N ASN A 139 -6.00 6.70 -17.58
CA ASN A 139 -7.19 5.85 -17.79
C ASN A 139 -7.04 4.43 -17.24
N GLU A 140 -5.85 3.84 -17.34
CA GLU A 140 -5.56 2.52 -16.75
C GLU A 140 -5.52 2.62 -15.22
N GLY A 141 -4.87 3.67 -14.71
CA GLY A 141 -4.79 3.95 -13.27
C GLY A 141 -6.15 4.17 -12.62
N GLN A 142 -7.05 4.91 -13.27
CA GLN A 142 -8.41 5.13 -12.77
C GLN A 142 -9.20 3.82 -12.67
N LYS A 143 -9.10 2.92 -13.66
CA LYS A 143 -9.75 1.59 -13.58
C LYS A 143 -9.23 0.76 -12.41
N CYS A 144 -7.92 0.80 -12.16
CA CYS A 144 -7.34 0.13 -10.99
C CYS A 144 -7.84 0.75 -9.69
N LEU A 145 -7.95 2.08 -9.63
CA LEU A 145 -8.45 2.80 -8.46
C LEU A 145 -9.93 2.50 -8.19
N ASP A 146 -10.77 2.48 -9.22
CA ASP A 146 -12.20 2.13 -9.12
C ASP A 146 -12.39 0.69 -8.64
N SER A 147 -11.53 -0.23 -9.12
CA SER A 147 -11.49 -1.61 -8.63
C SER A 147 -11.16 -1.66 -7.14
N SER A 148 -10.15 -0.89 -6.70
CA SER A 148 -9.79 -0.78 -5.28
C SER A 148 -10.94 -0.25 -4.42
N ARG A 149 -11.61 0.82 -4.86
CA ARG A 149 -12.78 1.42 -4.18
C ARG A 149 -13.92 0.41 -4.04
N SER A 150 -14.28 -0.27 -5.14
CA SER A 150 -15.33 -1.30 -5.14
C SER A 150 -15.04 -2.45 -4.16
N ILE A 151 -13.78 -2.87 -4.06
CA ILE A 151 -13.36 -3.91 -3.10
C ILE A 151 -13.46 -3.40 -1.67
N ILE A 152 -13.03 -2.15 -1.41
CA ILE A 152 -13.09 -1.55 -0.08
C ILE A 152 -14.53 -1.50 0.45
N ASP A 153 -15.50 -1.20 -0.40
CA ASP A 153 -16.91 -1.15 0.00
C ASP A 153 -17.42 -2.49 0.51
N GLN A 154 -16.89 -3.59 -0.05
CA GLN A 154 -17.20 -4.97 0.36
C GLN A 154 -16.51 -5.38 1.67
N ILE A 155 -15.47 -4.65 2.14
CA ILE A 155 -14.77 -4.97 3.40
C ILE A 155 -15.73 -4.78 4.59
N PRO A 156 -15.96 -5.83 5.41
CA PRO A 156 -16.76 -5.72 6.63
C PRO A 156 -16.14 -4.75 7.65
N LYS A 157 -16.98 -4.01 8.39
CA LYS A 157 -16.55 -2.95 9.33
C LYS A 157 -15.62 -3.44 10.46
N ASN A 158 -15.69 -4.72 10.81
CA ASN A 158 -14.98 -5.29 11.98
C ASN A 158 -13.77 -6.16 11.60
N VAL A 159 -13.30 -6.13 10.34
CA VAL A 159 -12.10 -6.88 9.97
C VAL A 159 -10.88 -6.24 10.63
N ARG A 160 -10.28 -6.95 11.56
CA ARG A 160 -8.99 -6.58 12.13
C ARG A 160 -7.90 -7.01 11.15
N LEU A 161 -7.15 -6.04 10.62
CA LEU A 161 -6.17 -6.37 9.60
C LEU A 161 -4.95 -7.10 10.20
N PRO A 162 -4.37 -8.07 9.47
CA PRO A 162 -3.44 -9.04 10.05
C PRO A 162 -2.01 -8.51 10.18
N TYR A 163 -1.22 -9.22 10.99
CA TYR A 163 0.15 -8.88 11.40
C TYR A 163 1.16 -8.69 10.24
N PHE A 164 0.93 -9.29 9.07
CA PHE A 164 1.92 -9.32 7.98
C PHE A 164 1.93 -8.11 7.05
N LEU A 165 1.01 -7.16 7.20
CA LEU A 165 1.02 -5.93 6.39
C LEU A 165 2.31 -5.14 6.65
N LEU A 166 3.20 -5.10 5.64
CA LEU A 166 4.44 -4.33 5.67
C LEU A 166 4.20 -2.81 5.63
N ASN A 167 2.97 -2.40 5.37
CA ASN A 167 2.55 -1.01 5.19
C ASN A 167 1.47 -0.59 6.21
N HIS A 168 1.05 0.66 6.12
CA HIS A 168 0.16 1.30 7.09
C HIS A 168 -1.33 1.07 6.84
N TRP A 169 -1.75 0.22 5.88
CA TRP A 169 -3.17 -0.08 5.67
C TRP A 169 -3.65 -1.01 6.80
N ARG A 170 -3.91 -0.43 7.98
CA ARG A 170 -4.25 -1.15 9.22
C ARG A 170 -5.75 -1.27 9.48
N ASP A 171 -6.56 -0.54 8.70
CA ASP A 171 -8.01 -0.57 8.74
C ASP A 171 -8.62 -0.07 7.42
N LYS A 172 -9.94 -0.26 7.27
CA LYS A 172 -10.73 0.22 6.12
C LYS A 172 -10.61 1.74 5.95
N ALA A 173 -10.55 2.51 7.04
CA ALA A 173 -10.44 3.96 6.97
C ALA A 173 -9.12 4.39 6.28
N THR A 174 -8.02 3.73 6.60
CA THR A 174 -6.72 4.00 5.97
C THR A 174 -6.74 3.64 4.49
N ALA A 175 -7.45 2.57 4.12
CA ALA A 175 -7.65 2.18 2.72
C ALA A 175 -8.42 3.24 1.92
N VAL A 176 -9.56 3.73 2.46
CA VAL A 176 -10.36 4.81 1.87
C VAL A 176 -9.52 6.08 1.70
N PHE A 177 -8.83 6.49 2.78
CA PHE A 177 -7.94 7.65 2.77
C PHE A 177 -6.90 7.57 1.63
N ARG A 178 -6.21 6.43 1.49
CA ARG A 178 -5.16 6.24 0.48
C ARG A 178 -5.69 6.25 -0.95
N ASN A 179 -6.90 5.72 -1.17
CA ASN A 179 -7.56 5.82 -2.47
C ASN A 179 -7.96 7.26 -2.80
N ASN A 180 -8.53 8.00 -1.86
CA ASN A 180 -8.93 9.39 -2.10
C ASN A 180 -7.72 10.29 -2.36
N LEU A 181 -6.61 10.09 -1.64
CA LEU A 181 -5.34 10.78 -1.91
C LEU A 181 -4.83 10.50 -3.34
N LEU A 182 -4.95 9.26 -3.80
CA LEU A 182 -4.52 8.89 -5.14
C LEU A 182 -5.49 9.41 -6.23
N SER A 183 -6.81 9.40 -5.95
CA SER A 183 -7.85 10.00 -6.80
C SER A 183 -7.58 11.48 -7.04
N ALA A 184 -7.28 12.22 -5.98
CA ALA A 184 -6.92 13.62 -6.07
C ALA A 184 -5.69 13.87 -6.96
N LYS A 185 -4.68 12.99 -6.91
CA LYS A 185 -3.53 13.06 -7.82
C LYS A 185 -3.96 12.86 -9.27
N PHE A 186 -4.80 11.88 -9.57
CA PHE A 186 -5.33 11.68 -10.92
C PHE A 186 -6.07 12.91 -11.44
N HIS A 187 -7.04 13.43 -10.68
CA HIS A 187 -7.79 14.63 -11.04
C HIS A 187 -6.87 15.85 -11.23
N ALA A 188 -5.88 16.05 -10.34
CA ALA A 188 -4.90 17.12 -10.49
C ALA A 188 -4.08 17.01 -11.79
N HIS A 189 -3.68 15.78 -12.18
CA HIS A 189 -2.97 15.54 -13.43
C HIS A 189 -3.85 15.74 -14.68
N LEU A 190 -5.16 15.56 -14.55
CA LEU A 190 -6.15 15.80 -15.62
C LEU A 190 -6.62 17.26 -15.70
N GLY A 191 -6.27 18.10 -14.73
CA GLY A 191 -6.72 19.49 -14.63
C GLY A 191 -8.10 19.66 -14.00
N GLU A 192 -8.65 18.61 -13.39
CA GLU A 192 -9.93 18.54 -12.69
C GLU A 192 -9.75 18.99 -11.25
N LEU A 193 -9.53 20.29 -11.10
CA LEU A 193 -9.00 20.90 -9.89
C LEU A 193 -10.01 20.95 -8.73
N GLU A 194 -11.29 21.07 -9.04
CA GLU A 194 -12.37 21.09 -8.04
C GLU A 194 -12.59 19.68 -7.48
N GLU A 195 -12.55 18.68 -8.35
CA GLU A 195 -12.65 17.26 -8.01
C GLU A 195 -11.46 16.80 -7.17
N ALA A 196 -10.24 17.26 -7.53
CA ALA A 196 -9.04 16.99 -6.74
C ALA A 196 -9.14 17.56 -5.32
N ALA A 197 -9.68 18.78 -5.17
CA ALA A 197 -9.90 19.39 -3.87
C ALA A 197 -10.93 18.62 -3.03
N SER A 198 -12.05 18.23 -3.65
CA SER A 198 -13.11 17.45 -3.00
C SER A 198 -12.61 16.10 -2.48
N ASP A 199 -11.85 15.36 -3.30
CA ASP A 199 -11.26 14.07 -2.90
C ASP A 199 -10.32 14.23 -1.69
N LEU A 200 -9.56 15.32 -1.64
CA LEU A 200 -8.64 15.61 -0.54
C LEU A 200 -9.37 15.98 0.76
N GLU A 201 -10.46 16.75 0.67
CA GLU A 201 -11.32 17.06 1.82
C GLU A 201 -11.93 15.77 2.40
N GLU A 202 -12.41 14.87 1.54
CA GLU A 202 -12.93 13.58 2.00
C GLU A 202 -11.82 12.71 2.65
N ALA A 203 -10.63 12.70 2.05
CA ALA A 203 -9.46 12.00 2.61
C ALA A 203 -9.11 12.53 4.02
N HIS A 204 -9.15 13.86 4.19
CA HIS A 204 -8.92 14.53 5.47
C HIS A 204 -9.96 14.11 6.52
N ASP A 205 -11.25 14.21 6.19
CA ASP A 205 -12.35 13.89 7.11
C ASP A 205 -12.29 12.43 7.59
N VAL A 206 -11.97 11.51 6.68
CA VAL A 206 -11.81 10.09 7.02
C VAL A 206 -10.67 9.89 8.02
N LEU A 207 -9.52 10.55 7.84
CA LEU A 207 -8.40 10.44 8.77
C LEU A 207 -8.71 11.05 10.13
N VAL A 208 -9.20 12.29 10.18
CA VAL A 208 -9.49 12.98 11.45
C VAL A 208 -10.49 12.18 12.28
N LYS A 209 -11.55 11.67 11.64
CA LYS A 209 -12.57 10.87 12.33
C LYS A 209 -12.05 9.57 12.91
N ASN A 210 -11.03 8.96 12.31
CA ASN A 210 -10.54 7.62 12.70
C ASN A 210 -9.23 7.64 13.51
N LYS A 211 -8.37 8.64 13.33
CA LYS A 211 -7.04 8.72 13.94
C LYS A 211 -6.84 9.93 14.85
N GLY A 212 -7.78 10.89 14.84
CA GLY A 212 -7.63 12.17 15.54
C GLY A 212 -6.85 13.20 14.72
N SER A 213 -6.89 14.45 15.16
CA SER A 213 -6.31 15.62 14.48
C SER A 213 -4.78 15.70 14.48
N GLU A 214 -4.10 14.85 15.23
CA GLU A 214 -2.64 14.90 15.49
C GLU A 214 -1.87 13.79 14.76
N SER A 215 -2.36 13.32 13.62
CA SER A 215 -1.69 12.25 12.84
C SER A 215 -0.63 12.80 11.88
N ILE A 216 0.54 12.16 11.84
CA ILE A 216 1.63 12.49 10.88
C ILE A 216 1.17 12.27 9.43
N GLU A 217 0.32 11.28 9.19
CA GLU A 217 -0.30 11.03 7.89
C GLU A 217 -1.17 12.21 7.44
N LEU A 218 -1.81 12.92 8.37
CA LEU A 218 -2.55 14.16 8.12
C LEU A 218 -1.61 15.25 7.60
N CYS A 219 -0.42 15.40 8.20
CA CYS A 219 0.59 16.39 7.79
C CYS A 219 1.11 16.12 6.38
N ASN A 220 1.39 14.85 6.03
CA ASN A 220 1.84 14.49 4.69
C ASN A 220 0.75 14.73 3.64
N THR A 221 -0.52 14.48 3.99
CA THR A 221 -1.67 14.81 3.15
C THR A 221 -1.70 16.31 2.86
N TYR A 222 -1.51 17.15 3.89
CA TYR A 222 -1.43 18.59 3.70
C TYR A 222 -0.23 19.04 2.86
N LEU A 223 0.93 18.38 2.96
CA LEU A 223 2.08 18.71 2.12
C LEU A 223 1.86 18.35 0.64
N GLU A 224 1.25 17.19 0.36
CA GLU A 224 0.88 16.81 -1.01
C GLU A 224 -0.22 17.73 -1.57
N LEU A 225 -1.18 18.11 -0.73
CA LEU A 225 -2.19 19.12 -1.02
C LEU A 225 -1.54 20.46 -1.40
N LEU A 226 -0.55 20.91 -0.63
CA LEU A 226 0.19 22.14 -0.91
C LEU A 226 0.95 22.11 -2.23
N ASP A 227 1.52 20.97 -2.62
CA ASP A 227 2.20 20.79 -3.90
C ASP A 227 1.21 20.79 -5.07
N ILE A 228 0.09 20.09 -4.94
CA ILE A 228 -0.99 20.10 -5.93
C ILE A 228 -1.56 21.52 -6.09
N TYR A 229 -1.92 22.20 -5.00
CA TYR A 229 -2.40 23.59 -5.02
C TYR A 229 -1.38 24.60 -5.55
N ALA A 230 -0.08 24.44 -5.24
CA ALA A 230 0.98 25.31 -5.76
C ALA A 230 1.15 25.17 -7.29
N ARG A 231 0.90 23.98 -7.85
CA ARG A 231 0.86 23.75 -9.31
C ARG A 231 -0.42 24.26 -9.95
N MET A 232 -1.52 24.33 -9.20
CA MET A 232 -2.83 24.76 -9.68
C MET A 232 -2.94 26.27 -9.94
N VAL A 233 -2.18 27.12 -9.25
CA VAL A 233 -2.51 28.56 -9.23
C VAL A 233 -1.35 29.53 -8.90
N PRO A 234 -1.06 30.49 -9.81
CA PRO A 234 -0.59 31.81 -9.40
C PRO A 234 -1.72 32.80 -8.99
N ASP A 235 -2.94 32.72 -9.56
CA ASP A 235 -3.92 33.84 -9.54
C ASP A 235 -5.38 33.60 -9.03
N ARG A 236 -5.71 32.48 -8.37
CA ARG A 236 -7.10 32.04 -8.04
C ARG A 236 -7.38 31.54 -6.63
N VAL A 237 -6.37 31.36 -5.77
CA VAL A 237 -6.53 31.09 -4.33
C VAL A 237 -5.81 32.22 -3.62
N SER A 238 -6.53 33.01 -2.82
CA SER A 238 -5.87 34.08 -2.08
C SER A 238 -4.85 33.48 -1.12
N VAL A 239 -3.68 34.11 -1.02
CA VAL A 239 -2.65 33.75 -0.04
C VAL A 239 -3.24 33.67 1.38
N GLU A 240 -4.31 34.43 1.67
CA GLU A 240 -5.02 34.38 2.95
C GLU A 240 -5.80 33.08 3.17
N MET A 241 -6.49 32.55 2.15
CA MET A 241 -7.19 31.27 2.27
C MET A 241 -6.19 30.12 2.42
N TYR A 242 -5.09 30.18 1.65
CA TYR A 242 -3.94 29.28 1.74
C TYR A 242 -3.29 29.30 3.13
N VAL A 243 -2.99 30.49 3.67
CA VAL A 243 -2.42 30.68 5.02
C VAL A 243 -3.40 30.25 6.11
N ARG A 244 -4.71 30.39 5.91
CA ARG A 244 -5.73 29.96 6.88
C ARG A 244 -5.79 28.44 6.98
N THR A 245 -5.78 27.74 5.85
CA THR A 245 -5.74 26.26 5.80
C THR A 245 -4.41 25.71 6.35
N LEU A 246 -3.28 26.37 6.02
CA LEU A 246 -1.97 26.08 6.61
C LEU A 246 -1.94 26.31 8.13
N LYS A 247 -2.51 27.42 8.60
CA LYS A 247 -2.58 27.73 10.04
C LYS A 247 -3.51 26.78 10.78
N SER A 248 -4.65 26.39 10.21
CA SER A 248 -5.51 25.38 10.84
C SER A 248 -4.83 24.01 10.90
N ALA A 249 -3.94 23.68 9.96
CA ALA A 249 -3.13 22.46 9.98
C ALA A 249 -1.90 22.53 10.92
N LEU A 250 -1.28 23.70 11.07
CA LEU A 250 -0.10 23.92 11.93
C LEU A 250 -0.45 24.22 13.40
N VAL A 251 -1.65 24.73 13.69
CA VAL A 251 -2.11 24.96 15.08
C VAL A 251 -2.50 23.66 15.77
N THR A 252 -2.86 22.62 15.01
CA THR A 252 -3.18 21.26 15.50
C THR A 252 -1.97 20.34 15.63
N THR A 253 -0.75 20.82 15.40
CA THR A 253 0.51 20.05 15.56
C THR A 253 1.31 20.47 16.82
N ARG A 254 0.64 20.96 17.86
CA ARG A 254 1.24 21.28 19.17
C ARG A 254 0.74 20.38 20.29
#